data_AF-A0A7Y4GVQ6-F1
#
_entry.id   AF-A0A7Y4GVQ6-F1
#
_cell.length_a   1.000
_cell.length_b   1.000
_cell.length_c   1.000
_cell.angle_alpha   90.00
_cell.angle_beta   90.00
_cell.angle_gamma   90.00
#
_symmetry.space_group_name_H-M   'P 1'
#
loop_
_entity.id
_entity.type
_entity.pdbx_description
1 polymer ?
#
loop_
_entity_poly.entity_id
_entity_poly.type
_entity_poly.pdbx_seq_one_letter_code
_entity_poly.pdbx_strand_id
1 'polypeptide(L)'
;MPRRTRSRKSKIVGTRLPRQPQHAQRNYERYVELARAEALKGDLIAAENYLQHAEHYLRSMHDEAHGGRLSPPPAIRPKQRLRHSG
;
A
#
# COMPACT_ATOMS: atom_id res chain seq x y z
N MET A 1 31.09 30.82 13.83
CA MET A 1 30.81 29.56 14.56
C MET A 1 30.14 28.56 13.61
N PRO A 2 30.76 27.41 13.27
CA PRO A 2 30.18 26.43 12.35
C PRO A 2 29.28 25.40 13.09
N ARG A 3 27.99 25.32 12.74
CA ARG A 3 27.09 24.27 13.25
C ARG A 3 27.06 23.08 12.30
N ARG A 4 27.92 22.11 12.61
CA ARG A 4 27.95 20.75 12.08
C ARG A 4 26.75 19.97 12.66
N THR A 5 25.75 19.63 11.85
CA THR A 5 24.62 18.79 12.28
C THR A 5 24.71 17.39 11.69
N ARG A 6 24.44 16.42 12.56
CA ARG A 6 24.73 14.98 12.46
C ARG A 6 23.97 14.30 11.31
N SER A 7 24.74 13.52 10.54
CA SER A 7 24.47 12.12 10.17
C SER A 7 23.09 11.58 10.58
N ARG A 8 22.17 11.44 9.61
CA ARG A 8 21.03 10.51 9.75
C ARG A 8 21.43 9.17 9.13
N LYS A 9 22.04 8.32 9.95
CA LYS A 9 22.18 6.88 9.68
C LYS A 9 20.79 6.25 9.80
N SER A 10 20.05 6.19 8.68
CA SER A 10 18.79 5.43 8.62
C SER A 10 19.11 3.94 8.56
N LYS A 11 19.25 3.30 9.72
CA LYS A 11 19.15 1.84 9.85
C LYS A 11 17.71 1.51 10.23
N ILE A 12 16.83 1.42 9.23
CA ILE A 12 15.55 0.74 9.41
C ILE A 12 15.73 -0.64 8.77
N VAL A 13 16.48 -1.51 9.46
CA VAL A 13 16.33 -2.96 9.27
C VAL A 13 15.04 -3.31 9.99
N GLY A 14 13.92 -3.10 9.31
CA GLY A 14 12.67 -3.74 9.67
C GLY A 14 12.78 -5.17 9.19
N THR A 15 13.12 -6.07 10.09
CA THR A 15 12.97 -7.52 9.90
C THR A 15 11.51 -7.74 9.51
N ARG A 16 11.26 -7.94 8.21
CA ARG A 16 9.93 -8.31 7.71
C ARG A 16 9.67 -9.70 8.25
N LEU A 17 8.94 -9.80 9.36
CA LEU A 17 8.36 -11.07 9.77
C LEU A 17 7.55 -11.61 8.58
N PRO A 18 7.60 -12.92 8.27
CA PRO A 18 6.83 -13.50 7.19
C PRO A 18 5.35 -13.20 7.45
N ARG A 19 4.81 -12.25 6.69
CA ARG A 19 3.46 -11.77 6.91
C ARG A 19 2.57 -12.80 6.25
N GLN A 20 1.87 -13.57 7.07
CA GLN A 20 1.07 -14.73 6.70
C GLN A 20 0.29 -14.49 5.38
N PRO A 21 0.49 -15.32 4.34
CA PRO A 21 -0.18 -15.19 3.04
C PRO A 21 -1.71 -15.11 3.14
N GLN A 22 -2.27 -15.73 4.17
CA GLN A 22 -3.70 -15.75 4.49
C GLN A 22 -4.29 -14.34 4.67
N HIS A 23 -3.52 -13.38 5.19
CA HIS A 23 -3.98 -11.99 5.32
C HIS A 23 -3.97 -11.25 3.99
N ALA A 24 -2.99 -11.53 3.12
CA ALA A 24 -2.92 -10.90 1.81
C ALA A 24 -4.06 -11.37 0.91
N GLN A 25 -4.40 -12.67 0.95
CA GLN A 25 -5.53 -13.22 0.20
C GLN A 25 -6.87 -12.59 0.59
N ARG A 26 -7.16 -12.51 1.89
CA ARG A 26 -8.39 -11.86 2.39
C ARG A 26 -8.49 -10.39 1.97
N ASN A 27 -7.36 -9.67 1.97
CA ASN A 27 -7.34 -8.29 1.52
C ASN A 27 -7.60 -8.16 0.03
N TYR A 28 -6.99 -9.03 -0.79
CA TYR A 28 -7.24 -9.09 -2.23
C TYR A 28 -8.74 -9.26 -2.53
N GLU A 29 -9.37 -10.27 -1.93
CA GLU A 29 -10.81 -10.56 -2.11
C GLU A 29 -11.66 -9.35 -1.73
N ARG A 30 -11.38 -8.75 -0.56
CA ARG A 30 -12.08 -7.54 -0.09
C ARG A 30 -11.95 -6.37 -1.07
N TYR A 31 -10.77 -6.12 -1.61
CA TYR A 31 -10.57 -5.01 -2.54
C TYR A 31 -11.24 -5.26 -3.91
N VAL A 32 -11.32 -6.51 -4.36
CA VAL A 32 -12.09 -6.88 -5.57
C VAL A 32 -13.59 -6.64 -5.36
N GLU A 33 -14.13 -6.99 -4.19
CA GLU A 33 -15.54 -6.73 -3.86
C GLU A 33 -15.85 -5.22 -3.82
N LEU A 34 -14.98 -4.42 -3.19
CA LEU A 34 -15.13 -2.96 -3.15
C LEU A 34 -15.06 -2.35 -4.56
N ALA A 35 -14.15 -2.81 -5.41
CA ALA A 35 -14.06 -2.34 -6.80
C ALA A 35 -15.35 -2.62 -7.58
N ARG A 36 -15.92 -3.83 -7.43
CA ARG A 36 -17.21 -4.19 -8.05
C ARG A 36 -18.34 -3.31 -7.53
N ALA A 37 -18.39 -3.07 -6.23
CA ALA A 37 -19.42 -2.22 -5.63
C ALA A 37 -19.35 -0.77 -6.16
N GLU A 38 -18.16 -0.18 -6.29
CA GLU A 38 -18.01 1.17 -6.83
C GLU A 38 -18.28 1.22 -8.34
N ALA A 39 -17.87 0.20 -9.10
CA ALA A 39 -18.20 0.11 -10.52
C ALA A 39 -19.71 0.04 -10.76
N LEU A 40 -20.46 -0.70 -9.91
CA LEU A 40 -21.92 -0.75 -9.96
C LEU A 40 -22.58 0.58 -9.60
N LYS A 41 -21.95 1.38 -8.74
CA LYS A 41 -22.38 2.75 -8.43
C LYS A 41 -22.00 3.76 -9.54
N GLY A 42 -21.19 3.36 -10.50
CA GLY A 42 -20.68 4.21 -11.58
C GLY A 42 -19.40 4.99 -11.24
N ASP A 43 -18.81 4.79 -10.06
CA ASP A 43 -17.54 5.42 -9.69
C ASP A 43 -16.35 4.57 -10.16
N LEU A 44 -16.02 4.74 -11.45
CA LEU A 44 -14.93 4.01 -12.09
C LEU A 44 -13.54 4.37 -11.53
N ILE A 45 -13.35 5.61 -11.05
CA ILE A 45 -12.07 6.05 -10.48
C ILE A 45 -11.82 5.34 -9.16
N ALA A 46 -12.84 5.26 -8.29
CA ALA A 46 -12.75 4.50 -7.05
C ALA A 46 -12.59 3.00 -7.32
N ALA A 47 -13.30 2.45 -8.32
CA ALA A 47 -13.14 1.06 -8.72
C ALA A 47 -11.71 0.72 -9.16
N GLU A 48 -11.10 1.55 -10.00
CA GLU A 48 -9.71 1.39 -10.44
C GLU A 48 -8.74 1.48 -9.26
N ASN A 49 -8.95 2.44 -8.36
CA ASN A 49 -8.14 2.58 -7.15
C ASN A 49 -8.15 1.30 -6.30
N TYR A 50 -9.33 0.70 -6.12
CA TYR A 50 -9.45 -0.58 -5.41
C TYR A 50 -8.82 -1.75 -6.16
N LEU A 51 -8.89 -1.79 -7.49
CA LEU A 51 -8.19 -2.80 -8.28
C LEU A 51 -6.67 -2.70 -8.13
N GLN A 52 -6.09 -1.49 -8.14
CA GLN A 52 -4.66 -1.29 -7.86
C GLN A 52 -4.26 -1.83 -6.48
N HIS A 53 -5.14 -1.68 -5.48
CA HIS A 53 -4.93 -2.29 -4.16
C HIS A 53 -4.96 -3.81 -4.21
N ALA A 54 -5.94 -4.39 -4.92
CA ALA A 54 -6.01 -5.83 -5.11
C ALA A 54 -4.73 -6.38 -5.77
N GLU A 55 -4.27 -5.75 -6.87
CA GLU A 55 -3.05 -6.11 -7.57
C GLU A 55 -1.81 -6.07 -6.67
N HIS A 56 -1.73 -5.09 -5.76
CA HIS A 56 -0.63 -5.01 -4.79
C HIS A 56 -0.57 -6.24 -3.88
N TYR A 57 -1.72 -6.69 -3.36
CA TYR A 57 -1.79 -7.88 -2.51
C TYR A 57 -1.52 -9.16 -3.30
N LEU A 58 -1.99 -9.24 -4.55
CA LEU A 58 -1.69 -10.36 -5.45
C LEU A 58 -0.17 -10.50 -5.69
N ARG A 59 0.49 -9.38 -6.01
CA ARG A 59 1.95 -9.34 -6.19
C ARG A 59 2.68 -9.71 -4.90
N SER A 60 2.22 -9.20 -3.75
CA SER A 60 2.79 -9.53 -2.44
C SER A 60 2.65 -11.02 -2.13
N MET A 61 1.50 -11.66 -2.39
CA MET A 61 1.33 -13.10 -2.23
C MET A 61 2.31 -13.90 -3.09
N HIS A 62 2.53 -13.46 -4.33
CA HIS A 62 3.46 -14.10 -5.26
C HIS A 62 4.92 -13.92 -4.82
N ASP A 63 5.29 -12.73 -4.35
CA ASP A 63 6.64 -12.39 -3.83
C ASP A 63 6.97 -13.18 -2.55
N GLU A 64 5.99 -13.36 -1.65
CA GLU A 64 6.15 -14.16 -0.43
C GLU A 64 6.26 -15.66 -0.77
N ALA A 65 5.53 -16.14 -1.80
CA ALA A 65 5.64 -17.51 -2.29
C ALA A 65 6.98 -17.79 -3.01
N HIS A 66 7.57 -16.78 -3.66
CA HIS A 66 8.81 -16.90 -4.45
C HIS A 66 10.08 -16.45 -3.74
N GLY A 67 10.07 -16.31 -2.41
CA GLY A 67 11.31 -16.10 -1.65
C GLY A 67 11.94 -14.71 -1.82
N GLY A 68 11.11 -13.66 -1.79
CA GLY A 68 11.52 -12.32 -1.35
C GLY A 68 12.50 -11.58 -2.25
N ARG A 69 12.01 -10.92 -3.30
CA ARG A 69 12.71 -9.76 -3.89
C ARG A 69 11.77 -8.57 -4.10
N LEU A 70 11.86 -7.66 -3.13
CA LEU A 70 11.80 -6.20 -3.29
C LEU A 70 10.53 -5.59 -3.89
N SER A 71 9.48 -5.50 -3.08
CA SER A 71 8.45 -4.46 -3.24
C SER A 71 8.33 -3.67 -1.92
N PRO A 72 8.62 -2.34 -1.89
CA PRO A 72 8.24 -1.47 -0.78
C PRO A 72 6.72 -1.15 -0.88
N PRO A 73 5.99 -1.08 0.25
CA PRO A 73 4.57 -0.74 0.23
C PRO A 73 4.38 0.71 -0.26
N PRO A 74 3.45 0.99 -1.19
CA PRO A 74 3.11 2.36 -1.53
C PRO A 74 2.45 2.99 -0.30
N ALA A 75 3.10 4.02 0.25
CA ALA A 75 2.50 4.87 1.25
C ALA A 75 1.34 5.65 0.60
N ILE A 76 0.14 5.09 0.67
CA ILE A 76 -1.09 5.82 0.37
C ILE A 76 -1.25 6.84 1.49
N ARG A 77 -0.58 8.00 1.33
CA ARG A 77 -0.88 9.18 2.12
C ARG A 77 -2.29 9.61 1.72
N PRO A 78 -3.29 9.57 2.61
CA PRO A 78 -4.57 10.20 2.30
C PRO A 78 -4.28 11.66 2.00
N LYS A 79 -4.69 12.13 0.82
CA LYS A 79 -4.55 13.54 0.46
C LYS A 79 -5.32 14.35 1.51
N GLN A 80 -4.58 15.05 2.37
CA GLN A 80 -5.16 16.06 3.24
C GLN A 80 -5.85 17.07 2.33
N ARG A 81 -7.19 17.03 2.33
CA ARG A 81 -8.01 18.08 1.73
C ARG A 81 -7.64 19.37 2.44
N LEU A 82 -6.88 20.23 1.76
CA LEU A 82 -6.57 21.57 2.20
C LEU A 82 -7.91 22.31 2.26
N ARG A 83 -8.36 22.62 3.48
CA ARG A 83 -9.51 23.49 3.73
C ARG A 83 -9.21 24.85 3.10
N HIS A 84 -9.98 25.25 2.10
CA HIS A 84 -10.12 26.65 1.75
C HIS A 84 -10.84 27.35 2.93
N SER A 85 -10.16 28.31 3.55
CA SER A 85 -10.78 29.33 4.41
C SER A 85 -10.61 30.66 3.68
N GLY A 86 -11.70 31.44 3.66
CA GLY A 86 -11.88 32.64 2.83
C GLY A 86 -11.09 33.86 3.25
#